data_AF-A0A7U3YPM7-F1
#
_entry.id   AF-A0A7U3YPM7-F1
#
_cell.length_a   1.000
_cell.length_b   1.000
_cell.length_c   1.000
_cell.angle_alpha   90.00
_cell.angle_beta   90.00
_cell.angle_gamma   90.00
#
_symmetry.space_group_name_H-M   'P 1'
#
loop_
_entity.id
_entity.type
_entity.pdbx_description
1 polymer ?
#
loop_
_entity_poly.entity_id
_entity_poly.type
_entity_poly.pdbx_seq_one_letter_code
_entity_poly.pdbx_strand_id
1 'polypeptide(L)' 'MEYLERDPGVRNVGYESLVWVRDDKGREFSCSLDADRGGIRSINDLTAHERSTCMDVNVLIGTERW' A
#
# COMPACT_ATOMS: atom_id res chain seq x y z
N MET A 1 21.98 13.21 -4.41
CA MET A 1 21.21 12.21 -3.64
C MET A 1 20.03 12.97 -3.06
N GLU A 2 18.94 13.05 -3.82
CA GLU A 2 17.70 13.68 -3.37
C GLU A 2 17.09 12.79 -2.29
N TYR A 3 17.16 13.27 -1.04
CA TYR A 3 16.44 12.66 0.05
C TYR A 3 14.96 12.94 -0.21
N LEU A 4 14.19 11.89 -0.55
CA LEU A 4 12.74 11.96 -0.63
C LEU A 4 12.22 12.68 0.61
N GLU A 5 11.56 13.81 0.38
CA GLU A 5 10.88 14.59 1.41
C GLU A 5 9.93 13.64 2.15
N ARG A 6 10.18 13.41 3.44
CA ARG A 6 9.33 12.57 4.27
C ARG A 6 7.97 13.23 4.40
N ASP A 7 7.00 12.70 3.66
CA ASP A 7 5.60 13.11 3.71
C ASP A 7 5.03 12.91 5.13
N PRO A 8 4.44 13.95 5.76
CA PRO A 8 4.00 13.89 7.15
C PRO A 8 2.78 13.00 7.40
N GLY A 9 2.14 12.48 6.33
CA GLY A 9 0.95 11.63 6.39
C GLY A 9 1.22 10.15 6.68
N VAL A 10 2.44 9.66 6.40
CA VAL A 10 2.84 8.27 6.64
C VAL A 10 4.07 8.28 7.54
N ARG A 11 3.83 8.18 8.85
CA ARG A 11 4.88 8.38 9.87
C ARG A 11 5.87 7.22 9.95
N ASN A 12 5.46 6.03 9.55
CA ASN A 12 6.27 4.82 9.53
C ASN A 12 6.24 4.24 8.12
N VAL A 13 7.36 4.33 7.40
CA VAL A 13 7.59 3.68 6.11
C VAL A 13 8.65 2.60 6.31
N GLY A 14 8.19 1.41 6.68
CA GLY A 14 8.99 0.21 6.90
C GLY A 14 8.21 -1.05 6.54
N TYR A 15 8.86 -2.22 6.47
CA TYR A 15 8.14 -3.48 6.20
C TYR A 15 7.02 -3.76 7.21
N GLU A 16 7.14 -3.25 8.44
CA GLU A 16 6.13 -3.31 9.51
C GLU A 16 4.86 -2.48 9.24
N SER A 17 4.90 -1.58 8.25
CA SER A 17 3.79 -0.70 7.85
C SER A 17 3.09 -1.15 6.57
N LEU A 18 3.42 -2.33 6.04
CA LEU A 18 2.80 -2.86 4.84
C LEU A 18 1.45 -3.49 5.16
N VAL A 19 0.41 -2.98 4.52
CA VAL A 19 -0.97 -3.47 4.64
C VAL A 19 -1.42 -4.01 3.29
N TRP A 20 -2.01 -5.20 3.31
CA TRP A 20 -2.63 -5.81 2.15
C TRP A 20 -4.09 -5.38 2.06
N VAL A 21 -4.44 -4.72 0.95
CA VAL A 21 -5.81 -4.26 0.68
C VAL A 21 -6.29 -4.82 -0.64
N ARG A 22 -7.61 -4.86 -0.83
CA ARG A 22 -8.24 -5.36 -2.05
C ARG A 22 -9.25 -4.35 -2.59
N ASP A 23 -9.51 -4.37 -3.88
CA ASP A 23 -10.65 -3.65 -4.45
C ASP A 23 -11.89 -4.54 -4.66
N ASP A 24 -13.00 -3.93 -5.05
CA ASP A 24 -14.25 -4.66 -5.30
C ASP A 24 -14.18 -5.62 -6.50
N LYS A 25 -13.15 -5.46 -7.35
CA LYS A 25 -12.89 -6.31 -8.51
C LYS A 25 -11.97 -7.49 -8.17
N GLY A 26 -11.54 -7.61 -6.92
CA GLY A 26 -10.67 -8.68 -6.46
C GLY A 26 -9.18 -8.41 -6.65
N ARG A 27 -8.78 -7.22 -7.14
CA ARG A 27 -7.37 -6.85 -7.30
C ARG A 27 -6.76 -6.56 -5.94
N GLU A 28 -5.58 -7.13 -5.72
CA GLU A 28 -4.82 -6.99 -4.50
C GLU A 28 -3.73 -5.92 -4.62
N PHE A 29 -3.49 -5.20 -3.52
CA PHE A 29 -2.50 -4.12 -3.43
C PHE A 29 -1.76 -4.20 -2.10
N SER A 30 -0.47 -3.89 -2.13
CA SER A 30 0.34 -3.71 -0.93
C SER A 30 0.60 -2.22 -0.75
N CYS A 31 0.15 -1.65 0.37
CA CYS A 31 0.26 -0.22 0.66
C CYS A 31 1.08 0.00 1.93
N SER A 32 1.93 1.03 1.94
CA SER A 32 2.55 1.52 3.17
C SER A 32 1.58 2.45 3.89
N LEU A 33 0.98 1.95 4.98
CA LEU A 33 0.02 2.68 5.81
C LEU A 33 0.50 2.69 7.26
N ASP A 34 0.07 3.68 8.04
CA ASP A 34 0.41 3.69 9.45
C ASP A 34 -0.19 2.47 10.18
N ALA A 35 0.62 1.80 11.00
CA ALA A 35 0.27 0.54 11.65
C ALA A 35 -0.93 0.68 12.62
N ASP A 36 -1.16 1.91 13.10
CA ASP A 36 -2.29 2.26 13.96
C ASP A 36 -3.64 2.28 13.21
N ARG A 37 -3.65 2.26 11.86
CA ARG A 37 -4.87 2.18 11.05
C ARG A 37 -5.42 0.76 10.88
N GLY A 38 -5.13 -0.13 11.84
CA GLY A 38 -5.59 -1.51 11.85
C GLY A 38 -7.06 -1.66 11.43
N GLY A 39 -7.32 -2.53 10.44
CA GLY A 39 -8.67 -2.85 9.98
C GLY A 39 -9.04 -2.36 8.57
N ILE A 40 -8.17 -1.62 7.88
CA ILE A 40 -8.39 -1.28 6.47
C ILE A 40 -8.23 -2.53 5.61
N ARG A 41 -9.29 -2.88 4.87
CA ARG A 41 -9.32 -4.04 3.97
C ARG A 41 -9.54 -3.64 2.51
N SER A 42 -10.09 -2.44 2.28
CA SER A 42 -10.39 -1.95 0.93
C SER A 42 -9.53 -0.77 0.54
N ILE A 43 -9.03 -0.78 -0.70
CA ILE A 43 -8.34 0.38 -1.30
C ILE A 43 -9.27 1.61 -1.40
N ASN A 44 -10.59 1.38 -1.42
CA ASN A 44 -11.58 2.45 -1.50
C ASN A 44 -11.65 3.27 -0.20
N ASP A 45 -11.26 2.68 0.93
CA ASP A 45 -11.24 3.33 2.24
C ASP A 45 -9.99 4.21 2.42
N LEU A 46 -9.04 4.14 1.49
CA LEU A 46 -7.82 4.93 1.50
C LEU A 46 -8.02 6.31 0.91
N THR A 47 -7.37 7.30 1.52
CA THR A 47 -7.24 8.65 0.96
C THR A 47 -6.42 8.62 -0.32
N ALA A 48 -6.54 9.66 -1.16
CA ALA A 48 -5.76 9.75 -2.40
C ALA A 48 -4.24 9.69 -2.15
N HIS A 49 -3.77 10.25 -1.02
CA HIS A 49 -2.37 10.21 -0.61
C HIS A 49 -1.92 8.78 -0.27
N GLU A 50 -2.69 8.06 0.53
CA GLU A 50 -2.37 6.67 0.88
C GLU A 50 -2.41 5.74 -0.33
N ARG A 51 -3.34 5.97 -1.27
CA ARG A 51 -3.37 5.20 -2.53
C ARG A 51 -2.11 5.37 -3.36
N SER A 52 -1.41 6.50 -3.22
CA SER A 52 -0.15 6.73 -3.93
C SER A 52 1.01 5.87 -3.41
N THR A 53 0.90 5.33 -2.19
CA THR A 53 1.89 4.41 -1.61
C THR A 53 1.60 2.94 -1.95
N CYS A 54 0.48 2.66 -2.62
CA CYS A 54 0.06 1.31 -2.97
C CYS A 54 0.74 0.80 -4.24
N MET A 55 1.25 -0.43 -4.17
CA MET A 55 1.71 -1.20 -5.31
C MET A 55 0.69 -2.27 -5.68
N ASP A 56 0.30 -2.33 -6.95
CA ASP A 56 -0.52 -3.42 -7.49
C ASP A 56 0.30 -4.70 -7.50
N VAL A 57 -0.11 -5.73 -6.74
CA VAL A 57 0.62 -7.00 -6.70
C VAL A 57 0.13 -7.99 -7.76
N ASN A 58 -1.01 -7.74 -8.41
CA ASN A 58 -1.52 -8.60 -9.49
C ASN A 58 -0.61 -8.54 -10.71
N VAL A 59 0.16 -7.45 -10.88
CA VAL A 59 1.20 -7.34 -11.91
C VAL A 59 2.33 -8.35 -11.70
N LEU A 60 2.55 -8.81 -10.46
CA LEU A 60 3.55 -9.81 -10.11
C LEU A 60 3.01 -11.24 -10.25
N ILE A 61 1.70 -11.44 -10.02
CA ILE A 61 1.06 -12.78 -10.04
C ILE A 61 0.97 -13.36 -11.47
N GLY A 62 1.36 -12.61 -12.51
CA GLY A 62 1.48 -13.08 -13.89
C GLY A 62 2.91 -13.26 -14.41
N THR A 63 3.93 -12.80 -13.68
CA THR A 63 5.33 -12.87 -14.10
C THR A 63 6.02 -14.03 -13.40
N GLU A 64 6.07 -15.16 -14.12
CA GLU A 64 6.92 -16.32 -13.84
C GLU A 64 6.55 -17.12 -12.57
N ARG A 65 5.82 -18.21 -12.82
CA ARG A 65 5.75 -19.38 -11.94
C ARG A 65 7.16 -19.96 -11.80
N TRP A 66 7.76 -19.84 -10.63
CA TRP A 66 8.87 -20.68 -10.21
C TRP A 66 8.38 -22.05 -9.77
#